data_AF-A0AA45HJV4-F1
#
_entry.id   AF-A0AA45HJV4-F1
#
_cell.length_a   1.000
_cell.length_b   1.000
_cell.length_c   1.000
_cell.angle_alpha   90.00
_cell.angle_beta   90.00
_cell.angle_gamma   90.00
#
_symmetry.space_group_name_H-M   'P 1'
#
loop_
_entity.id
_entity.type
_entity.pdbx_description
1 polymer ?
#
loop_
_entity_poly.entity_id
_entity_poly.type
_entity_poly.pdbx_seq_one_letter_code
_entity_poly.pdbx_strand_id
1 'polypeptide(L)'
;MENRPKFEDITSFENFNKYYWYRDELSKICRSLKIEHRGTKKELMNNIKKYFSGKLIKKKVSKKYIKKTHNISINTPLLECNFSFNSKF
;
A
#
# COMPACT_ATOMS: atom_id res chain seq x y z
N MET A 1 -23.97 -20.01 -7.34
CA MET A 1 -22.73 -19.20 -7.41
C MET A 1 -23.12 -17.90 -8.05
N GLU A 2 -23.11 -16.83 -7.26
CA GLU A 2 -23.82 -15.58 -7.56
C GLU A 2 -23.22 -14.87 -8.78
N ASN A 3 -24.10 -14.38 -9.65
CA ASN A 3 -23.82 -13.71 -10.93
C ASN A 3 -23.13 -12.36 -10.73
N ARG A 4 -21.91 -12.36 -10.17
CA ARG A 4 -21.14 -11.14 -9.98
C ARG A 4 -20.54 -10.71 -11.32
N PRO A 5 -20.81 -9.47 -11.78
CA PRO A 5 -20.19 -8.96 -13.00
C PRO A 5 -18.67 -8.81 -12.81
N LYS A 6 -17.93 -9.00 -13.91
CA LYS A 6 -16.49 -8.70 -13.88
C LYS A 6 -16.33 -7.19 -13.72
N PHE A 7 -15.23 -6.76 -13.10
CA PHE A 7 -14.94 -5.34 -12.96
C PHE A 7 -14.89 -4.62 -14.31
N GLU A 8 -14.42 -5.30 -15.36
CA GLU A 8 -14.33 -4.80 -16.74
C GLU A 8 -15.71 -4.40 -17.31
N ASP A 9 -16.78 -5.05 -16.87
CA ASP A 9 -18.15 -4.78 -17.33
C ASP A 9 -18.79 -3.59 -16.59
N ILE A 10 -18.14 -3.09 -15.53
CA ILE A 10 -18.69 -2.04 -14.67
C ILE A 10 -18.15 -0.67 -15.09
N THR A 11 -19.01 0.12 -15.74
CA THR A 11 -18.68 1.46 -16.24
C THR A 11 -18.97 2.59 -15.26
N SER A 12 -19.73 2.34 -14.19
CA SER A 12 -20.13 3.35 -13.19
C SER A 12 -19.87 2.87 -11.76
N PHE A 13 -19.46 3.80 -10.89
CA PHE A 13 -19.26 3.55 -9.46
C PHE A 13 -20.54 3.08 -8.76
N GLU A 14 -21.71 3.51 -9.23
CA GLU A 14 -22.98 3.15 -8.60
C GLU A 14 -23.30 1.67 -8.80
N ASN A 15 -23.05 1.15 -10.00
CA ASN A 15 -23.12 -0.28 -10.29
C ASN A 15 -22.02 -1.06 -9.56
N PHE A 16 -20.84 -0.47 -9.40
CA PHE A 16 -19.77 -1.05 -8.60
C PHE A 16 -20.16 -1.25 -7.13
N ASN A 17 -20.82 -0.24 -6.53
CA ASN A 17 -21.18 -0.21 -5.11
C ASN A 17 -22.39 -1.08 -4.75
N LYS A 18 -23.16 -1.57 -5.74
CA LYS A 18 -24.23 -2.55 -5.51
C LYS A 18 -23.72 -3.89 -5.00
N TYR A 19 -22.46 -4.23 -5.27
CA TYR A 19 -21.87 -5.50 -4.90
C TYR A 19 -20.88 -5.34 -3.75
N TYR A 20 -20.84 -6.33 -2.85
CA TYR A 20 -19.87 -6.37 -1.78
C TYR A 20 -18.52 -6.86 -2.27
N TRP A 21 -17.48 -6.01 -2.23
CA TRP A 21 -16.12 -6.36 -2.64
C TRP A 21 -15.24 -6.72 -1.44
N TYR A 22 -14.49 -7.83 -1.55
CA TYR A 22 -13.42 -8.16 -0.62
C TYR A 22 -12.22 -7.24 -0.85
N ARG A 23 -11.42 -7.05 0.20
CA ARG A 23 -10.25 -6.16 0.15
C ARG A 23 -9.28 -6.56 -0.96
N ASP A 24 -9.03 -7.85 -1.14
CA ASP A 24 -8.07 -8.33 -2.14
C ASP A 24 -8.59 -8.13 -3.57
N GLU A 25 -9.90 -8.22 -3.78
CA GLU A 25 -10.53 -7.86 -5.05
C GLU A 25 -10.37 -6.37 -5.35
N LEU A 26 -10.65 -5.50 -4.36
CA LEU A 26 -10.41 -4.06 -4.49
C LEU A 26 -8.94 -3.76 -4.81
N SER A 27 -8.00 -4.48 -4.19
CA SER A 27 -6.57 -4.31 -4.46
C SER A 27 -6.22 -4.76 -5.89
N LYS A 28 -6.78 -5.87 -6.39
CA LYS A 28 -6.62 -6.32 -7.79
C LYS A 28 -7.16 -5.28 -8.78
N ILE A 29 -8.33 -4.73 -8.51
CA ILE A 29 -8.95 -3.66 -9.32
C ILE A 29 -8.04 -2.43 -9.35
N CYS A 30 -7.59 -1.94 -8.19
CA CYS A 30 -6.68 -0.81 -8.10
C CYS A 30 -5.37 -1.04 -8.87
N ARG A 31 -4.84 -2.28 -8.90
CA ARG A 31 -3.67 -2.64 -9.72
C ARG A 31 -3.96 -2.54 -11.21
N SER A 32 -5.10 -3.05 -11.66
CA SER A 32 -5.52 -2.97 -13.08
C SER A 32 -5.65 -1.51 -13.52
N LEU A 33 -6.25 -0.67 -12.68
CA LEU A 33 -6.40 0.77 -12.88
C LEU A 33 -5.10 1.58 -12.71
N LYS A 34 -3.98 0.93 -12.37
CA LYS A 34 -2.67 1.56 -12.08
C LYS A 34 -2.71 2.66 -10.99
N ILE A 35 -3.68 2.60 -10.08
CA ILE A 35 -3.80 3.52 -8.93
C ILE A 35 -3.20 2.92 -7.65
N GLU A 36 -3.31 3.64 -6.53
CA GLU A 36 -2.86 3.17 -5.23
C GLU A 36 -3.68 1.95 -4.78
N HIS A 37 -3.03 0.79 -4.69
CA HIS A 37 -3.62 -0.51 -4.35
C HIS A 37 -3.26 -0.99 -2.94
N ARG A 38 -2.48 -0.19 -2.19
CA ARG A 38 -2.10 -0.46 -0.82
C ARG A 38 -2.98 0.34 0.13
N GLY A 39 -3.38 -0.29 1.22
CA GLY A 39 -4.18 0.35 2.27
C GLY A 39 -5.28 -0.54 2.83
N THR A 40 -6.17 0.11 3.57
CA THR A 40 -7.39 -0.44 4.15
C THR A 40 -8.50 -0.57 3.11
N LYS A 41 -9.51 -1.42 3.36
CA LYS A 41 -10.68 -1.59 2.46
C LYS A 41 -11.36 -0.25 2.13
N LYS A 42 -11.50 0.62 3.13
CA LYS A 42 -12.10 1.96 2.98
C LYS A 42 -11.27 2.87 2.08
N GLU A 43 -9.94 2.85 2.22
CA GLU A 43 -9.04 3.62 1.35
C GLU A 43 -9.11 3.14 -0.11
N LEU A 44 -9.09 1.82 -0.34
CA LEU A 44 -9.21 1.26 -1.68
C LEU A 44 -10.54 1.63 -2.33
N MET A 45 -11.65 1.54 -1.58
CA MET A 45 -12.98 1.94 -2.05
C MET A 45 -13.02 3.44 -2.42
N ASN A 46 -12.45 4.30 -1.57
CA ASN A 46 -12.41 5.74 -1.83
C ASN A 46 -11.53 6.09 -3.04
N ASN A 47 -10.44 5.35 -3.26
CA ASN A 47 -9.60 5.52 -4.45
C ASN A 47 -10.36 5.16 -5.72
N ILE A 48 -11.12 4.06 -5.72
CA ILE A 48 -11.97 3.68 -6.86
C ILE A 48 -13.06 4.75 -7.09
N LYS A 49 -13.71 5.25 -6.03
CA LYS A 49 -14.70 6.35 -6.15
C LYS A 49 -14.10 7.60 -6.82
N LYS A 50 -12.90 8.01 -6.38
CA LYS A 50 -12.17 9.15 -6.96
C LYS A 50 -11.72 8.90 -8.41
N TYR A 51 -11.38 7.65 -8.75
CA TYR A 51 -11.07 7.26 -10.12
C TYR A 51 -12.28 7.47 -11.04
N PHE A 52 -13.46 6.98 -10.65
CA PHE A 52 -14.70 7.21 -11.39
C PHE A 52 -15.10 8.69 -11.46
N SER A 53 -14.72 9.51 -10.48
CA SER A 53 -14.94 10.96 -10.52
C SER A 53 -13.91 11.72 -11.36
N GLY A 54 -13.03 11.05 -12.10
CA GLY A 54 -12.00 11.67 -12.96
C GLY A 54 -10.81 12.27 -12.21
N LYS A 55 -10.65 12.05 -10.90
CA LYS A 55 -9.46 12.50 -10.16
C LYS A 55 -8.35 11.46 -10.30
N LEU A 56 -7.34 11.77 -11.12
CA LEU A 56 -6.16 10.92 -11.32
C LEU A 56 -5.38 10.70 -10.02
N ILE A 57 -5.47 9.50 -9.46
CA ILE A 57 -4.70 9.09 -8.27
C ILE A 57 -3.37 8.55 -8.75
N LYS A 58 -2.34 9.41 -8.77
CA LYS A 58 -0.97 8.95 -8.97
C LYS A 58 -0.59 7.99 -7.84
N LYS A 59 -0.04 6.84 -8.21
CA LYS A 59 0.54 5.87 -7.27
C LYS A 59 1.57 6.59 -6.39
N LYS A 60 1.45 6.49 -5.07
CA LYS A 60 2.46 7.02 -4.16
C LYS A 60 3.73 6.19 -4.37
N VAL A 61 4.79 6.86 -4.79
CA VAL A 61 6.11 6.25 -4.80
C VAL A 61 6.50 6.07 -3.33
N SER A 62 6.38 4.84 -2.81
CA SER A 62 6.87 4.55 -1.47
C SER A 62 8.38 4.76 -1.51
N LYS A 63 8.88 5.84 -0.91
CA LYS A 63 10.32 6.01 -0.70
C LYS A 63 10.77 4.84 0.15
N LYS A 64 11.47 3.87 -0.44
CA LYS A 64 12.17 2.84 0.33
C LYS A 64 13.23 3.60 1.12
N TYR A 65 13.05 3.68 2.44
CA TYR A 65 14.09 4.19 3.31
C TYR A 65 15.20 3.14 3.32
N ILE A 66 16.24 3.36 2.52
CA ILE A 66 17.48 2.60 2.62
C ILE A 66 18.16 3.14 3.87
N LYS A 67 18.18 2.35 4.96
CA LYS A 67 18.99 2.69 6.13
C LYS A 67 20.43 2.83 5.64
N LYS A 68 21.04 4.01 5.80
CA LYS A 68 22.47 4.19 5.57
C LYS A 68 23.19 3.33 6.60
N THR A 69 23.76 2.22 6.16
CA THR A 69 24.59 1.36 7.02
C THR A 69 25.96 2.02 7.14
N HIS A 70 26.29 2.50 8.34
CA HIS A 70 27.64 2.89 8.67
C HIS A 70 28.44 1.62 9.01
N ASN A 71 29.75 1.59 8.73
CA ASN A 71 30.61 0.51 9.21
C ASN A 71 30.72 0.63 10.74
N ILE A 72 30.18 -0.34 11.45
CA ILE A 72 30.16 -0.41 12.92
C ILE A 72 31.49 -1.05 13.36
N SER A 73 32.17 -0.43 14.32
CA SER A 73 33.39 -0.97 14.98
C SER A 73 33.07 -1.34 16.43
N ILE A 74 33.87 -2.19 17.06
CA ILE A 74 33.65 -2.66 18.45
C ILE A 74 33.49 -1.49 19.44
N ASN A 75 34.16 -0.37 19.17
CA ASN A 75 34.14 0.83 20.01
C ASN A 75 33.02 1.81 19.67
N THR A 76 32.20 1.53 18.65
CA THR A 76 31.08 2.43 18.30
C THR A 76 29.95 2.28 19.32
N PRO A 77 29.60 3.34 20.08
CA PRO A 77 28.53 3.26 21.06
C PRO A 77 27.18 3.10 20.37
N LEU A 78 26.37 2.14 20.83
CA LEU A 78 25.05 1.83 20.29
C LEU A 78 23.95 2.74 20.85
N LEU A 79 24.20 3.30 22.03
CA LEU A 79 23.29 4.16 22.79
C LEU A 79 24.09 5.37 23.29
N GLU A 80 23.41 6.49 23.52
CA GLU A 80 24.02 7.73 24.08
C GLU A 80 24.68 7.51 25.45
N CYS A 81 24.34 6.43 26.15
CA CYS A 81 24.92 6.05 27.43
C CYS A 81 26.22 5.23 27.30
N ASN A 82 26.98 5.39 26.22
CA ASN A 82 28.25 4.70 25.95
C ASN A 82 28.20 3.16 26.01
N PHE A 83 27.03 2.56 25.78
CA PHE A 83 26.90 1.10 25.67
C PHE A 83 27.55 0.63 24.35
N SER A 84 28.64 -0.14 24.44
CA SER A 84 29.34 -0.73 23.29
C SER A 84 29.40 -2.26 23.41
N PHE A 85 29.69 -2.94 22.29
CA PHE A 85 29.88 -4.40 22.30
C PHE A 85 31.10 -4.77 23.14
N ASN A 86 30.94 -5.80 23.99
CA ASN A 86 32.01 -6.23 24.89
C ASN A 86 33.12 -6.92 24.08
N SER A 87 34.38 -6.65 24.41
CA SER A 87 35.55 -7.16 23.67
C SER A 87 35.96 -8.59 24.04
N LYS A 88 35.28 -9.20 25.01
CA LYS A 88 35.57 -10.56 25.49
C LYS A 88 34.43 -11.50 25.12
N PHE A 89 34.77 -12.54 24.37
CA PHE A 89 33.99 -13.75 24.15
C PHE A 89 34.24 -14.75 25.28
#